data_AF-A0A532TUL4-F1
#
_entry.id   AF-A0A532TUL4-F1
#
_cell.length_a   1.000
_cell.length_b   1.000
_cell.length_c   1.000
_cell.angle_alpha   90.00
_cell.angle_beta   90.00
_cell.angle_gamma   90.00
#
_symmetry.space_group_name_H-M   'P 1'
#
loop_
_entity.id
_entity.type
_entity.pdbx_description
1 polymer ?
#
loop_
_entity_poly.entity_id
_entity_poly.type
_entity_poly.pdbx_seq_one_letter_code
_entity_poly.pdbx_strand_id
1 'polypeptide(L)'
;MEESIHLYKELLEFCRPRILEFFKNVNLQERQFIIDRTSELCYEHLYFKNYNIQERQQFFGLIPHLKKVCSGCYKYYMNPRNKSNKKMDVILGQQFEYLLIDFFKDKKGIISEKADKSYKNYPDNLVRDSSNQIVCYYEVKFLTAPFLLTYKVRPGRECYEGSTTLDIAKKIKAQREIVEMLDEPTYYVYWLDYPCLKGIFYWEATKVYQYIDKVKIEWDRKERTGDFKNNKKISVTKKVYLPLLEMHPFSSLVWIFKNQEIRASEIIDKRKKTRLQHKQKKSVQKGLNRFF
;
A
#
# COMPACT_ATOMS: atom_id res chain seq x y z
N MET A 1 0.22 -16.15 7.58
CA MET A 1 -0.57 -16.36 6.36
C MET A 1 -2.06 -16.20 6.65
N GLU A 2 -2.65 -17.07 7.48
CA GLU A 2 -4.09 -17.08 7.79
C GLU A 2 -4.60 -15.75 8.34
N GLU A 3 -3.83 -15.12 9.21
CA GLU A 3 -4.22 -13.83 9.79
C GLU A 3 -4.40 -12.72 8.74
N SER A 4 -3.51 -12.62 7.75
CA SER A 4 -3.57 -11.54 6.75
C SER A 4 -4.75 -11.70 5.80
N ILE A 5 -5.05 -12.93 5.37
CA ILE A 5 -6.21 -13.19 4.51
C ILE A 5 -7.52 -13.07 5.30
N HIS A 6 -7.54 -13.44 6.58
CA HIS A 6 -8.68 -13.24 7.47
C HIS A 6 -8.96 -11.74 7.70
N LEU A 7 -7.92 -10.95 7.98
CA LEU A 7 -8.04 -9.49 8.09
C LEU A 7 -8.58 -8.86 6.80
N TYR A 8 -8.15 -9.36 5.64
CA TYR A 8 -8.65 -8.86 4.36
C TYR A 8 -10.14 -9.22 4.14
N LYS A 9 -10.56 -10.43 4.52
CA LYS A 9 -11.99 -10.81 4.51
C LYS A 9 -12.82 -9.90 5.40
N GLU A 10 -12.36 -9.69 6.63
CA GLU A 10 -13.04 -8.82 7.59
C GLU A 10 -13.15 -7.37 7.08
N LEU A 11 -12.09 -6.85 6.44
CA LEU A 11 -12.12 -5.56 5.76
C LEU A 11 -13.19 -5.52 4.66
N LEU A 12 -13.22 -6.51 3.78
CA LEU A 12 -14.22 -6.58 2.71
C LEU A 12 -15.65 -6.67 3.26
N GLU A 13 -15.87 -7.46 4.31
CA GLU A 13 -17.17 -7.59 4.96
C GLU A 13 -17.62 -6.27 5.60
N PHE A 14 -16.73 -5.61 6.34
CA PHE A 14 -16.98 -4.30 6.92
C PHE A 14 -17.34 -3.25 5.86
N CYS A 15 -16.58 -3.23 4.75
CA CYS A 15 -16.77 -2.26 3.68
C CYS A 15 -17.90 -2.60 2.71
N ARG A 16 -18.45 -3.83 2.76
CA ARG A 16 -19.37 -4.38 1.74
C ARG A 16 -20.54 -3.46 1.42
N PRO A 17 -21.30 -2.90 2.37
CA PRO A 17 -22.45 -2.05 2.05
C PRO A 17 -22.05 -0.82 1.21
N ARG A 18 -20.92 -0.20 1.57
CA ARG A 18 -20.40 0.99 0.87
C ARG A 18 -19.81 0.65 -0.50
N ILE A 19 -19.15 -0.51 -0.62
CA ILE A 19 -18.64 -1.00 -1.91
C ILE A 19 -19.81 -1.27 -2.87
N LEU A 20 -20.85 -1.98 -2.41
CA LEU A 20 -22.01 -2.29 -3.24
C LEU A 20 -22.73 -1.03 -3.70
N GLU A 21 -22.94 -0.06 -2.81
CA GLU A 21 -23.55 1.22 -3.17
C GLU A 21 -22.70 2.01 -4.17
N PHE A 22 -21.38 2.08 -3.96
CA PHE A 22 -20.46 2.81 -4.84
C PHE A 22 -20.42 2.22 -6.26
N PHE A 23 -20.51 0.90 -6.39
CA PHE A 23 -20.45 0.19 -7.67
C PHE A 23 -21.80 -0.26 -8.22
N LYS A 24 -22.93 0.19 -7.67
CA LYS A 24 -24.27 -0.27 -8.06
C LYS A 24 -24.59 -0.16 -9.55
N ASN A 25 -23.95 0.79 -10.25
CA ASN A 25 -24.14 1.06 -11.68
C ASN A 25 -22.92 0.66 -12.53
N VAL A 26 -22.00 -0.15 -12.00
CA VAL A 26 -20.76 -0.53 -12.66
C VAL A 26 -20.70 -2.05 -12.81
N ASN A 27 -20.50 -2.52 -14.04
CA ASN A 27 -20.25 -3.94 -14.31
C ASN A 27 -18.84 -4.32 -13.88
N LEU A 28 -18.71 -4.85 -12.66
CA LEU A 28 -17.45 -5.36 -12.13
C LEU A 28 -17.04 -6.69 -12.77
N GLN A 29 -15.76 -7.01 -12.69
CA GLN A 29 -15.30 -8.38 -12.95
C GLN A 29 -15.87 -9.30 -11.85
N GLU A 30 -16.31 -10.50 -12.23
CA GLU A 30 -17.13 -11.41 -11.41
C GLU A 30 -16.55 -11.80 -10.03
N ARG A 31 -15.23 -11.60 -9.82
CA ARG A 31 -14.51 -11.93 -8.58
C ARG A 31 -14.01 -10.69 -7.83
N GLN A 32 -14.32 -9.48 -8.28
CA GLN A 32 -13.97 -8.28 -7.51
C GLN A 32 -14.72 -8.29 -6.18
N PHE A 33 -14.01 -7.96 -5.10
CA PHE A 33 -14.52 -7.96 -3.73
C PHE A 33 -15.08 -9.30 -3.22
N ILE A 34 -14.68 -10.40 -3.85
CA ILE A 34 -15.04 -11.76 -3.42
C ILE A 34 -13.79 -12.49 -2.94
N ILE A 35 -13.83 -12.99 -1.71
CA ILE A 35 -12.85 -13.94 -1.18
C ILE A 35 -13.53 -15.28 -1.02
N ASP A 36 -13.00 -16.27 -1.70
CA ASP A 36 -13.37 -17.67 -1.60
C ASP A 36 -12.11 -18.52 -1.41
N ARG A 37 -12.29 -19.85 -1.40
CA ARG A 37 -11.17 -20.79 -1.27
C ARG A 37 -10.12 -20.66 -2.37
N THR A 38 -10.51 -20.27 -3.59
CA THR A 38 -9.55 -20.06 -4.69
C THR A 38 -8.67 -18.86 -4.41
N SER A 39 -9.24 -17.76 -3.89
CA SER A 39 -8.49 -16.55 -3.52
C SER A 39 -7.50 -16.82 -2.37
N GLU A 40 -7.90 -17.63 -1.38
CA GLU A 40 -7.01 -18.05 -0.28
C GLU A 40 -5.81 -18.87 -0.78
N LEU A 41 -6.08 -19.86 -1.64
CA LEU A 41 -5.01 -20.67 -2.25
C LEU A 41 -4.11 -19.83 -3.16
N CYS A 42 -4.66 -18.84 -3.87
CA CYS A 42 -3.87 -17.87 -4.62
C CYS A 42 -2.94 -17.07 -3.69
N TYR A 43 -3.43 -16.59 -2.55
CA TYR A 43 -2.59 -15.89 -1.57
C TYR A 43 -1.47 -16.78 -1.05
N GLU A 44 -1.80 -18.01 -0.69
CA GLU A 44 -0.85 -19.00 -0.20
C GLU A 44 0.24 -19.32 -1.24
N HIS A 45 -0.15 -19.68 -2.46
CA HIS A 45 0.77 -20.22 -3.45
C HIS A 45 1.42 -19.18 -4.36
N LEU A 46 0.76 -18.05 -4.64
CA LEU A 46 1.32 -17.02 -5.53
C LEU A 46 2.11 -15.95 -4.77
N TYR A 47 1.86 -15.79 -3.46
CA TYR A 47 2.56 -14.81 -2.61
C TYR A 47 3.33 -15.48 -1.49
N PHE A 48 2.66 -16.17 -0.56
CA PHE A 48 3.29 -16.57 0.70
C PHE A 48 4.38 -17.65 0.55
N LYS A 49 4.11 -18.69 -0.26
CA LYS A 49 5.05 -19.81 -0.52
C LYS A 49 5.93 -19.58 -1.75
N ASN A 50 5.72 -18.47 -2.46
CA ASN A 50 6.34 -18.21 -3.74
C ASN A 50 7.62 -17.40 -3.56
N TYR A 51 8.74 -18.08 -3.30
CA TYR A 51 10.03 -17.40 -3.10
C TYR A 51 10.74 -17.05 -4.41
N ASN A 52 10.39 -17.73 -5.50
CA ASN A 52 10.94 -17.50 -6.83
C ASN A 52 9.77 -17.39 -7.81
N ILE A 53 9.69 -16.28 -8.56
CA ILE A 53 8.57 -16.01 -9.47
C ILE A 53 8.42 -17.16 -10.47
N GLN A 54 7.32 -17.89 -10.34
CA GLN A 54 6.92 -18.96 -11.25
C GLN A 54 5.84 -18.51 -12.22
N GLU A 55 5.82 -19.09 -13.41
CA GLU A 55 4.75 -18.88 -14.38
C GLU A 55 3.40 -19.30 -13.78
N ARG A 56 2.37 -18.47 -13.97
CA ARG A 56 1.04 -18.72 -13.39
C ARG A 56 0.44 -20.09 -13.78
N GLN A 57 0.83 -20.62 -14.93
CA GLN A 57 0.40 -21.92 -15.46
C GLN A 57 0.84 -23.08 -14.56
N GLN A 58 1.99 -22.96 -13.88
CA GLN A 58 2.50 -23.99 -12.97
C GLN A 58 1.56 -24.22 -11.78
N PHE A 59 0.75 -23.23 -11.43
CA PHE A 59 -0.22 -23.30 -10.34
C PHE A 59 -1.59 -23.85 -10.75
N PHE A 60 -1.85 -24.11 -12.04
CA PHE A 60 -3.18 -24.55 -12.50
C PHE A 60 -3.58 -25.93 -11.97
N GLY A 61 -2.61 -26.81 -11.69
CA GLY A 61 -2.85 -28.09 -11.04
C GLY A 61 -2.94 -28.01 -9.52
N LEU A 62 -2.39 -26.95 -8.91
CA LEU A 62 -2.33 -26.76 -7.46
C LEU A 62 -3.53 -25.97 -6.92
N ILE A 63 -4.03 -25.02 -7.71
CA ILE A 63 -5.09 -24.10 -7.32
C ILE A 63 -6.35 -24.39 -8.15
N PRO A 64 -7.37 -25.04 -7.56
CA PRO A 64 -8.61 -25.32 -8.25
C PRO A 64 -9.21 -24.07 -8.90
N HIS A 65 -9.74 -24.23 -10.11
CA HIS A 65 -10.36 -23.17 -10.90
C HIS A 65 -9.46 -22.01 -11.34
N LEU A 66 -8.18 -21.95 -10.96
CA LEU A 66 -7.28 -20.83 -11.32
C LEU A 66 -7.22 -20.59 -12.84
N LYS A 67 -7.15 -21.66 -13.66
CA LYS A 67 -7.16 -21.53 -15.13
C LYS A 67 -8.38 -20.76 -15.63
N LYS A 68 -9.57 -21.04 -15.08
CA LYS A 68 -10.81 -20.34 -15.42
C LYS A 68 -10.77 -18.89 -14.94
N VAL A 69 -10.28 -18.65 -13.72
CA VAL A 69 -10.09 -17.31 -13.16
C VAL A 69 -9.18 -16.46 -14.05
N CYS A 70 -8.01 -16.98 -14.43
CA CYS A 70 -7.07 -16.29 -15.31
C CYS A 70 -7.67 -16.00 -16.69
N SER A 71 -8.40 -16.95 -17.28
CA SER A 71 -9.10 -16.75 -18.55
C SER A 71 -10.17 -15.65 -18.43
N GLY A 72 -10.99 -15.66 -17.38
CA GLY A 72 -12.01 -14.64 -17.14
C GLY A 72 -11.39 -13.26 -16.91
N CYS A 73 -10.30 -13.19 -16.15
CA CYS A 73 -9.51 -11.97 -15.95
C CYS A 73 -9.00 -11.43 -17.28
N TYR A 74 -8.42 -12.27 -18.14
CA TYR A 74 -7.92 -11.84 -19.45
C TYR A 74 -9.05 -11.29 -20.32
N LYS A 75 -10.15 -12.02 -20.44
CA LYS A 75 -11.33 -11.59 -21.23
C LYS A 75 -11.86 -10.25 -20.74
N TYR A 76 -11.97 -10.03 -19.43
CA TYR A 76 -12.50 -8.80 -18.88
C TYR A 76 -11.56 -7.60 -19.07
N TYR A 77 -10.27 -7.72 -18.69
CA TYR A 77 -9.35 -6.58 -18.65
C TYR A 77 -8.64 -6.29 -19.98
N MET A 78 -8.61 -7.22 -20.93
CA MET A 78 -8.03 -6.99 -22.26
C MET A 78 -9.03 -6.41 -23.26
N ASN A 79 -10.33 -6.40 -22.94
CA ASN A 79 -11.30 -5.68 -23.73
C ASN A 79 -11.03 -4.16 -23.66
N PRO A 80 -11.01 -3.43 -24.79
CA PRO A 80 -10.77 -2.00 -24.79
C PRO A 80 -11.76 -1.28 -23.88
N ARG A 81 -11.25 -0.64 -22.83
CA ARG A 81 -12.06 0.25 -22.00
C ARG A 81 -12.32 1.54 -22.77
N ASN A 82 -13.55 2.04 -22.69
CA ASN A 82 -13.85 3.41 -23.10
C ASN A 82 -12.97 4.38 -22.30
N LYS A 83 -12.49 5.43 -22.98
CA LYS A 83 -11.58 6.51 -22.55
C LYS A 83 -11.27 6.58 -21.04
N SER A 84 -9.97 6.54 -20.69
CA SER A 84 -9.47 6.79 -19.33
C SER A 84 -10.03 8.11 -18.76
N ASN A 85 -10.68 8.06 -17.60
CA ASN A 85 -11.22 9.23 -16.92
C ASN A 85 -10.49 9.47 -15.59
N LYS A 86 -9.50 10.36 -15.63
CA LYS A 86 -8.65 10.71 -14.47
C LYS A 86 -9.45 11.17 -13.24
N LYS A 87 -10.61 11.81 -13.43
CA LYS A 87 -11.46 12.24 -12.29
C LYS A 87 -12.05 11.03 -11.57
N MET A 88 -12.49 10.03 -12.32
CA MET A 88 -13.04 8.80 -11.74
C MET A 88 -11.97 7.98 -11.01
N ASP A 89 -10.74 7.94 -11.53
CA ASP A 89 -9.62 7.27 -10.85
C ASP A 89 -9.33 7.90 -9.49
N VAL A 90 -9.41 9.23 -9.37
CA VAL A 90 -9.22 9.94 -8.09
C VAL A 90 -10.37 9.64 -7.12
N ILE A 91 -11.63 9.71 -7.58
CA ILE A 91 -12.80 9.40 -6.74
C ILE A 91 -12.72 7.96 -6.22
N LEU A 92 -12.36 7.02 -7.10
CA LEU A 92 -12.17 5.62 -6.72
C LEU A 92 -11.06 5.48 -5.68
N GLY A 93 -9.90 6.10 -5.90
CA GLY A 93 -8.80 6.07 -4.94
C GLY A 93 -9.21 6.59 -3.56
N GLN A 94 -9.89 7.75 -3.52
CA GLN A 94 -10.37 8.35 -2.27
C GLN A 94 -11.41 7.47 -1.56
N GLN A 95 -12.32 6.82 -2.30
CA GLN A 95 -13.30 5.92 -1.71
C GLN A 95 -12.61 4.79 -0.93
N PHE A 96 -11.64 4.13 -1.55
CA PHE A 96 -10.92 3.00 -0.93
C PHE A 96 -9.98 3.43 0.18
N GLU A 97 -9.42 4.63 0.06
CA GLU A 97 -8.69 5.26 1.14
C GLU A 97 -9.56 5.43 2.40
N TYR A 98 -10.73 6.08 2.28
CA TYR A 98 -11.62 6.28 3.44
C TYR A 98 -12.12 4.95 4.02
N LEU A 99 -12.43 3.96 3.18
CA LEU A 99 -12.80 2.63 3.65
C LEU A 99 -11.72 1.99 4.52
N LEU A 100 -10.44 2.17 4.16
CA LEU A 100 -9.32 1.63 4.92
C LEU A 100 -9.10 2.38 6.25
N ILE A 101 -9.21 3.72 6.23
CA ILE A 101 -9.16 4.55 7.44
C ILE A 101 -10.23 4.11 8.44
N ASP A 102 -11.49 4.03 7.97
CA ASP A 102 -12.64 3.68 8.81
C ASP A 102 -12.50 2.25 9.37
N PHE A 103 -11.98 1.31 8.59
CA PHE A 103 -11.69 -0.03 9.06
C PHE A 103 -10.65 -0.05 10.19
N PHE A 104 -9.54 0.68 10.01
CA PHE A 104 -8.51 0.78 11.04
C PHE A 104 -9.09 1.37 12.33
N LYS A 105 -9.87 2.44 12.22
CA LYS A 105 -10.48 3.11 13.37
C LYS A 105 -11.53 2.23 14.06
N ASP A 106 -12.54 1.79 13.32
CA ASP A 106 -13.76 1.22 13.89
C ASP A 106 -13.63 -0.28 14.20
N LYS A 107 -12.73 -1.00 13.49
CA LYS A 107 -12.53 -2.45 13.70
C LYS A 107 -11.21 -2.78 14.38
N LYS A 108 -10.18 -1.95 14.21
CA LYS A 108 -8.85 -2.24 14.76
C LYS A 108 -8.44 -1.34 15.92
N GLY A 109 -9.21 -0.30 16.24
CA GLY A 109 -8.86 0.64 17.30
C GLY A 109 -7.60 1.45 16.99
N ILE A 110 -7.24 1.57 15.72
CA ILE A 110 -6.06 2.31 15.25
C ILE A 110 -6.53 3.72 14.87
N ILE A 111 -5.94 4.74 15.47
CA ILE A 111 -6.28 6.14 15.20
C ILE A 111 -5.66 6.56 13.86
N SER A 112 -6.32 6.21 12.76
CA SER A 112 -5.94 6.61 11.41
C SER A 112 -6.78 7.79 10.93
N GLU A 113 -6.15 8.73 10.22
CA GLU A 113 -6.83 9.87 9.60
C GLU A 113 -6.09 10.36 8.36
N LYS A 114 -6.73 11.25 7.59
CA LYS A 114 -6.09 11.94 6.47
C LYS A 114 -4.89 12.74 6.97
N ALA A 115 -3.78 12.68 6.24
CA ALA A 115 -2.65 13.54 6.57
C ALA A 115 -3.03 15.02 6.37
N ASP A 116 -2.39 15.89 7.14
CA ASP A 116 -2.67 17.32 7.09
C ASP A 116 -2.28 17.95 5.73
N LYS A 117 -2.72 19.20 5.54
CA LYS A 117 -2.49 19.94 4.29
C LYS A 117 -1.07 20.50 4.16
N SER A 118 -0.21 20.35 5.17
CA SER A 118 1.09 21.03 5.21
C SER A 118 2.01 20.60 4.07
N TYR A 119 1.91 19.34 3.63
CA TYR A 119 2.73 18.76 2.58
C TYR A 119 1.97 18.49 1.26
N LYS A 120 1.06 19.40 0.87
CA LYS A 120 0.21 19.24 -0.33
C LYS A 120 -0.62 17.94 -0.33
N ASN A 121 -1.02 17.47 0.87
CA ASN A 121 -1.74 16.22 1.11
C ASN A 121 -0.93 14.95 0.75
N TYR A 122 0.38 14.93 1.01
CA TYR A 122 1.20 13.74 0.90
C TYR A 122 2.06 13.54 2.17
N PRO A 123 2.17 12.33 2.73
CA PRO A 123 1.47 11.08 2.34
C PRO A 123 -0.05 11.18 2.48
N ASP A 124 -0.79 10.23 1.89
CA ASP A 124 -2.26 10.25 1.92
C ASP A 124 -2.86 10.31 3.34
N ASN A 125 -2.27 9.56 4.28
CA ASN A 125 -2.78 9.32 5.63
C ASN A 125 -1.69 9.33 6.71
N LEU A 126 -2.12 9.48 7.95
CA LEU A 126 -1.30 9.33 9.15
C LEU A 126 -1.97 8.42 10.19
N VAL A 127 -1.15 7.89 11.10
CA VAL A 127 -1.60 7.14 12.28
C VAL A 127 -1.10 7.85 13.54
N ARG A 128 -1.95 7.90 14.57
CA ARG A 128 -1.60 8.45 15.88
C ARG A 128 -1.57 7.39 16.99
N ASP A 129 -0.76 7.66 18.00
CA ASP A 129 -0.82 6.96 19.28
C ASP A 129 -1.91 7.53 20.21
N SER A 130 -2.10 6.91 21.37
CA SER A 130 -3.00 7.38 22.43
C SER A 130 -2.60 8.73 23.04
N SER A 131 -1.37 9.19 22.83
CA SER A 131 -0.89 10.53 23.20
C SER A 131 -1.09 11.58 22.09
N ASN A 132 -1.85 11.22 21.05
CA ASN A 132 -2.16 12.04 19.88
C ASN A 132 -0.92 12.45 19.06
N GLN A 133 0.21 11.77 19.24
CA GLN A 133 1.42 11.98 18.43
C GLN A 133 1.31 11.18 17.14
N ILE A 134 1.83 11.73 16.05
CA ILE A 134 1.94 11.01 14.79
C ILE A 134 3.02 9.94 14.97
N VAL A 135 2.72 8.70 14.60
CA VAL A 135 3.68 7.58 14.72
C VAL A 135 4.10 7.01 13.37
N CYS A 136 3.29 7.21 12.33
CA CYS A 136 3.66 6.91 10.96
C CYS A 136 2.72 7.57 9.96
N TYR A 137 3.15 7.55 8.71
CA TYR A 137 2.36 7.94 7.55
C TYR A 137 2.20 6.79 6.58
N TYR A 138 1.17 6.84 5.74
CA TYR A 138 1.03 5.88 4.65
C TYR A 138 0.34 6.44 3.41
N GLU A 139 0.79 6.00 2.23
CA GLU A 139 0.22 6.27 0.91
C GLU A 139 -0.59 5.06 0.45
N VAL A 140 -1.85 5.25 0.02
CA VAL A 140 -2.71 4.13 -0.40
C VAL A 140 -2.74 4.02 -1.93
N LYS A 141 -2.65 2.78 -2.41
CA LYS A 141 -2.84 2.42 -3.82
C LYS A 141 -3.84 1.28 -3.92
N PHE A 142 -4.99 1.57 -4.52
CA PHE A 142 -6.00 0.56 -4.82
C PHE A 142 -5.86 0.07 -6.27
N LEU A 143 -5.75 -1.25 -6.47
CA LEU A 143 -5.56 -1.86 -7.78
C LEU A 143 -6.45 -3.10 -7.95
N THR A 144 -7.32 -3.08 -8.95
CA THR A 144 -8.19 -4.21 -9.32
C THR A 144 -7.75 -4.89 -10.60
N ALA A 145 -7.04 -4.16 -11.47
CA ALA A 145 -6.57 -4.64 -12.76
C ALA A 145 -5.09 -5.03 -12.67
N PRO A 146 -4.72 -6.32 -12.76
CA PRO A 146 -3.33 -6.70 -12.92
C PRO A 146 -2.84 -6.33 -14.32
N PHE A 147 -1.55 -6.06 -14.47
CA PHE A 147 -0.91 -5.90 -15.78
C PHE A 147 -0.69 -7.28 -16.41
N LEU A 148 -1.67 -7.72 -17.19
CA LEU A 148 -1.72 -9.09 -17.72
C LEU A 148 -0.58 -9.46 -18.66
N LEU A 149 0.11 -8.48 -19.24
CA LEU A 149 1.21 -8.70 -20.18
C LEU A 149 2.58 -8.39 -19.58
N THR A 150 2.69 -8.28 -18.24
CA THR A 150 3.98 -8.04 -17.57
C THR A 150 5.06 -9.00 -18.05
N TYR A 151 4.77 -10.31 -18.13
CA TYR A 151 5.75 -11.31 -18.57
C TYR A 151 6.32 -11.07 -19.98
N LYS A 152 5.57 -10.38 -20.87
CA LYS A 152 6.05 -10.04 -22.22
C LYS A 152 6.98 -8.83 -22.21
N VAL A 153 6.68 -7.85 -21.36
CA VAL A 153 7.45 -6.60 -21.30
C VAL A 153 8.60 -6.67 -20.31
N ARG A 154 8.56 -7.64 -19.39
CA ARG A 154 9.49 -7.84 -18.30
C ARG A 154 9.70 -9.34 -18.08
N PRO A 155 10.68 -9.94 -18.78
CA PRO A 155 11.05 -11.34 -18.57
C PRO A 155 11.36 -11.61 -17.09
N GLY A 156 10.94 -12.77 -16.59
CA GLY A 156 11.12 -13.16 -15.18
C GLY A 156 10.09 -12.58 -14.20
N ARG A 157 9.07 -11.86 -14.69
CA ARG A 157 7.97 -11.30 -13.88
C ARG A 157 6.63 -11.86 -14.37
N GLU A 158 5.66 -11.98 -13.47
CA GLU A 158 4.31 -12.45 -13.78
C GLU A 158 3.25 -11.43 -13.40
N CYS A 159 2.03 -11.57 -13.94
CA CYS A 159 0.98 -10.56 -13.71
C CYS A 159 0.53 -10.46 -12.26
N TYR A 160 0.58 -11.54 -11.47
CA TYR A 160 0.21 -11.50 -10.05
C TYR A 160 1.24 -10.74 -9.21
N GLU A 161 2.49 -10.64 -9.66
CA GLU A 161 3.62 -10.10 -8.90
C GLU A 161 4.05 -8.72 -9.42
N GLY A 162 4.13 -8.55 -10.74
CA GLY A 162 4.65 -7.34 -11.39
C GLY A 162 3.54 -6.43 -11.89
N SER A 163 2.58 -6.12 -11.02
CA SER A 163 1.44 -5.23 -11.32
C SER A 163 1.36 -4.01 -10.41
N THR A 164 2.13 -3.98 -9.33
CA THR A 164 2.21 -2.85 -8.40
C THR A 164 3.09 -1.74 -8.98
N THR A 165 2.49 -0.85 -9.77
CA THR A 165 3.25 0.19 -10.48
C THR A 165 3.39 1.49 -9.69
N LEU A 166 4.52 2.18 -9.88
CA LEU A 166 4.66 3.61 -9.56
C LEU A 166 5.10 4.40 -10.79
N ASP A 167 4.57 5.61 -10.92
CA ASP A 167 4.94 6.56 -11.96
C ASP A 167 6.26 7.24 -11.57
N ILE A 168 7.30 7.03 -12.38
CA ILE A 168 8.66 7.55 -12.13
C ILE A 168 8.88 8.82 -12.95
N ALA A 169 8.44 9.93 -12.38
CA ALA A 169 8.65 11.27 -12.91
C ALA A 169 8.83 12.27 -11.76
N LYS A 170 8.67 13.58 -12.04
CA LYS A 170 8.76 14.64 -11.01
C LYS A 170 7.93 14.34 -9.74
N LYS A 171 6.83 13.59 -9.87
CA LYS A 171 5.98 13.20 -8.74
C LYS A 171 6.73 12.34 -7.71
N ILE A 172 7.43 11.29 -8.13
CA ILE A 172 8.10 10.39 -7.17
C ILE A 172 9.27 11.09 -6.46
N LYS A 173 9.96 12.00 -7.17
CA LYS A 173 11.00 12.84 -6.57
C LYS A 173 10.42 13.77 -5.49
N ALA A 174 9.32 14.47 -5.79
CA ALA A 174 8.66 15.34 -4.81
C ALA A 174 8.11 14.56 -3.61
N GLN A 175 7.60 13.34 -3.83
CA GLN A 175 7.16 12.46 -2.74
C GLN A 175 8.35 12.09 -1.84
N ARG A 176 9.48 11.69 -2.43
CA ARG A 176 10.70 11.37 -1.70
C ARG A 176 11.22 12.53 -0.87
N GLU A 177 11.28 13.74 -1.44
CA GLU A 177 11.69 14.95 -0.72
C GLU A 177 10.81 15.20 0.51
N ILE A 178 9.50 14.96 0.42
CA ILE A 178 8.59 15.08 1.57
C ILE A 178 8.89 14.00 2.61
N VAL A 179 8.99 12.72 2.21
CA VAL A 179 9.27 11.63 3.16
C VAL A 179 10.60 11.84 3.89
N GLU A 180 11.62 12.35 3.21
CA GLU A 180 12.93 12.63 3.81
C GLU A 180 12.91 13.79 4.82
N MET A 181 11.86 14.62 4.82
CA MET A 181 11.64 15.67 5.83
C MET A 181 10.80 15.20 7.03
N LEU A 182 10.16 14.03 6.96
CA LEU A 182 9.35 13.49 8.04
C LEU A 182 10.23 12.69 9.01
N ASP A 183 10.01 12.86 10.31
CA ASP A 183 10.71 12.09 11.34
C ASP A 183 10.11 10.68 11.46
N GLU A 184 8.83 10.53 11.13
CA GLU A 184 8.07 9.29 11.24
C GLU A 184 8.17 8.40 9.99
N PRO A 185 8.15 7.07 10.15
CA PRO A 185 8.21 6.15 9.02
C PRO A 185 7.00 6.32 8.10
N THR A 186 7.25 6.23 6.79
CA THR A 186 6.22 6.27 5.74
C THR A 186 6.13 4.93 5.01
N TYR A 187 4.91 4.46 4.77
CA TYR A 187 4.65 3.19 4.08
C TYR A 187 3.84 3.39 2.79
N TYR A 188 4.21 2.68 1.72
CA TYR A 188 3.34 2.51 0.55
C TYR A 188 2.47 1.28 0.78
N VAL A 189 1.15 1.48 0.83
CA VAL A 189 0.15 0.44 1.11
C VAL A 189 -0.66 0.15 -0.15
N TYR A 190 -0.56 -1.08 -0.63
CA TYR A 190 -1.25 -1.58 -1.81
C TYR A 190 -2.43 -2.46 -1.40
N TRP A 191 -3.64 -1.97 -1.69
CA TRP A 191 -4.85 -2.77 -1.66
C TRP A 191 -5.05 -3.41 -3.03
N LEU A 192 -4.76 -4.70 -3.11
CA LEU A 192 -4.89 -5.50 -4.33
C LEU A 192 -6.19 -6.29 -4.31
N ASP A 193 -6.98 -6.14 -5.35
CA ASP A 193 -8.21 -6.91 -5.56
C ASP A 193 -8.24 -7.57 -6.95
N TYR A 194 -7.12 -8.18 -7.36
CA TYR A 194 -7.07 -8.90 -8.63
C TYR A 194 -7.99 -10.14 -8.58
N PRO A 195 -8.47 -10.66 -9.73
CA PRO A 195 -9.37 -11.82 -9.70
C PRO A 195 -8.78 -13.08 -9.04
N CYS A 196 -7.45 -13.26 -9.10
CA CYS A 196 -6.73 -14.34 -8.44
C CYS A 196 -6.18 -13.93 -7.06
N LEU A 197 -5.20 -13.03 -7.03
CA LEU A 197 -4.49 -12.61 -5.82
C LEU A 197 -5.10 -11.34 -5.22
N LYS A 198 -5.45 -11.41 -3.94
CA LYS A 198 -6.15 -10.35 -3.22
C LYS A 198 -5.52 -10.16 -1.84
N GLY A 199 -5.48 -8.93 -1.35
CA GLY A 199 -4.95 -8.61 -0.04
C GLY A 199 -4.48 -7.18 0.09
N ILE A 200 -4.04 -6.82 1.29
CA ILE A 200 -3.25 -5.61 1.53
C ILE A 200 -1.80 -5.99 1.74
N PHE A 201 -0.93 -5.28 1.04
CA PHE A 201 0.52 -5.43 1.08
C PHE A 201 1.14 -4.07 1.30
N TYR A 202 2.30 -4.00 1.93
CA TYR A 202 2.98 -2.73 2.08
C TYR A 202 4.49 -2.85 1.98
N TRP A 203 5.13 -1.70 1.76
CA TRP A 203 6.57 -1.57 1.80
C TRP A 203 6.96 -0.22 2.39
N GLU A 204 8.09 -0.18 3.08
CA GLU A 204 8.66 1.08 3.59
C GLU A 204 9.06 1.97 2.42
N ALA A 205 8.75 3.28 2.51
CA ALA A 205 9.06 4.24 1.46
C ALA A 205 10.56 4.29 1.15
N THR A 206 11.42 4.16 2.17
CA THR A 206 12.88 4.10 1.98
C THR A 206 13.30 2.92 1.10
N LYS A 207 12.69 1.74 1.30
CA LYS A 207 12.93 0.55 0.47
C LYS A 207 12.39 0.72 -0.94
N VAL A 208 11.22 1.33 -1.10
CA VAL A 208 10.65 1.71 -2.40
C VAL A 208 11.64 2.59 -3.18
N TYR A 209 12.20 3.61 -2.55
CA TYR A 209 13.15 4.51 -3.20
C TYR A 209 14.48 3.84 -3.53
N GLN A 210 15.02 3.01 -2.63
CA GLN A 210 16.19 2.19 -2.91
C GLN A 210 15.98 1.27 -4.12
N TYR A 211 14.80 0.64 -4.21
CA TYR A 211 14.44 -0.19 -5.35
C TYR A 211 14.39 0.63 -6.64
N ILE A 212 13.70 1.78 -6.63
CA ILE A 212 13.63 2.70 -7.78
C ILE A 212 15.03 3.15 -8.22
N ASP A 213 15.91 3.47 -7.28
CA ASP A 213 17.28 3.88 -7.58
C ASP A 213 18.09 2.75 -8.20
N LYS A 214 17.84 1.50 -7.80
CA LYS A 214 18.48 0.31 -8.36
C LYS A 214 18.02 0.02 -9.79
N VAL A 215 16.71 0.05 -10.06
CA VAL A 215 16.14 -0.40 -11.34
C VAL A 215 15.87 0.71 -12.34
N LYS A 216 15.85 1.97 -11.89
CA LYS A 216 15.55 3.17 -12.69
C LYS A 216 14.19 3.05 -13.42
N ILE A 217 14.20 3.09 -14.76
CA ILE A 217 13.00 2.97 -15.59
C ILE A 217 12.89 1.54 -16.09
N GLU A 218 11.83 0.84 -15.67
CA GLU A 218 11.58 -0.54 -16.10
C GLU A 218 10.64 -0.60 -17.31
N TRP A 219 9.83 0.43 -17.54
CA TRP A 219 8.93 0.49 -18.70
C TRP A 219 8.58 1.92 -19.08
N ASP A 220 8.51 2.19 -20.38
CA ASP A 220 7.91 3.41 -20.93
C ASP A 220 6.74 3.01 -21.83
N ARG A 221 5.51 3.29 -21.38
CA ARG A 221 4.33 2.94 -22.18
C ARG A 221 4.20 3.91 -23.36
N LYS A 222 3.70 3.39 -24.48
CA LYS A 222 3.26 4.24 -25.59
C LYS A 222 2.21 5.25 -25.14
N GLU A 223 2.36 6.48 -25.59
CA GLU A 223 1.41 7.56 -25.37
C GLU A 223 0.06 7.25 -26.03
N ARG A 224 -1.01 7.78 -25.44
CA ARG A 224 -2.41 7.59 -25.87
C ARG A 224 -3.16 8.91 -25.76
N THR A 225 -4.30 9.02 -26.44
CA THR A 225 -5.12 10.25 -26.43
C THR A 225 -5.46 10.74 -25.01
N GLY A 226 -5.70 9.81 -24.07
CA GLY A 226 -5.99 10.14 -22.66
C GLY A 226 -4.81 10.75 -21.89
N ASP A 227 -3.61 10.78 -22.47
CA ASP A 227 -2.41 11.34 -21.84
C ASP A 227 -2.32 12.85 -22.00
N PHE A 228 -3.18 13.43 -22.83
CA PHE A 228 -3.17 14.83 -23.20
C PHE A 228 -4.49 15.49 -22.82
N LYS A 229 -4.40 16.74 -22.34
CA LYS A 229 -5.55 17.65 -22.21
C LYS A 229 -5.15 18.97 -22.83
N ASN A 230 -5.91 19.42 -23.83
CA ASN A 230 -5.60 20.64 -24.61
C ASN A 230 -4.15 20.63 -25.14
N ASN A 231 -3.72 19.52 -25.74
CA ASN A 231 -2.35 19.26 -26.22
C ASN A 231 -1.22 19.32 -25.17
N LYS A 232 -1.54 19.49 -23.88
CA LYS A 232 -0.56 19.39 -22.79
C LYS A 232 -0.55 17.96 -22.23
N LYS A 233 0.64 17.36 -22.11
CA LYS A 233 0.83 16.04 -21.48
C LYS A 233 0.50 16.13 -19.99
N ILE A 234 -0.49 15.36 -19.54
CA ILE A 234 -1.01 15.34 -18.16
C ILE A 234 -0.77 14.02 -17.42
N SER A 235 -0.18 13.04 -18.09
CA SER A 235 0.07 11.71 -17.55
C SER A 235 1.55 11.33 -17.65
N VAL A 236 1.97 10.42 -16.78
CA VAL A 236 3.31 9.84 -16.78
C VAL A 236 3.27 8.53 -17.57
N THR A 237 4.28 8.31 -18.41
CA THR A 237 4.42 7.09 -19.22
C THR A 237 5.46 6.12 -18.67
N LYS A 238 6.46 6.67 -17.98
CA LYS A 238 7.56 5.94 -17.36
C LYS A 238 7.12 5.33 -16.04
N LYS A 239 7.31 4.02 -15.88
CA LYS A 239 6.88 3.25 -14.73
C LYS A 239 7.98 2.36 -14.19
N VAL A 240 7.89 2.12 -12.88
CA VAL A 240 8.54 1.03 -12.16
C VAL A 240 7.45 0.07 -11.69
N TYR A 241 7.75 -1.22 -11.56
CA TYR A 241 6.90 -2.23 -10.95
C TYR A 241 7.60 -2.76 -9.71
N LEU A 242 7.01 -2.46 -8.57
CA LEU A 242 7.53 -2.91 -7.29
C LEU A 242 7.38 -4.44 -7.20
N PRO A 243 8.32 -5.14 -6.55
CA PRO A 243 8.24 -6.57 -6.39
C PRO A 243 7.26 -6.94 -5.27
N LEU A 244 6.10 -7.49 -5.63
CA LEU A 244 5.08 -7.86 -4.64
C LEU A 244 5.61 -8.88 -3.61
N LEU A 245 6.48 -9.80 -4.03
CA LEU A 245 7.05 -10.82 -3.15
C LEU A 245 8.03 -10.24 -2.11
N GLU A 246 8.52 -9.01 -2.30
CA GLU A 246 9.31 -8.30 -1.29
C GLU A 246 8.43 -7.44 -0.35
N MET A 247 7.13 -7.30 -0.65
CA MET A 247 6.20 -6.56 0.19
C MET A 247 5.73 -7.39 1.38
N HIS A 248 5.45 -6.70 2.48
CA HIS A 248 4.99 -7.30 3.72
C HIS A 248 3.46 -7.45 3.75
N PRO A 249 2.95 -8.46 4.48
CA PRO A 249 1.53 -8.78 4.48
C PRO A 249 0.72 -7.89 5.44
N PHE A 250 -0.59 -7.81 5.20
CA PHE A 250 -1.51 -6.94 5.95
C PHE A 250 -1.43 -7.07 7.48
N SER A 251 -1.31 -8.29 8.01
CA SER A 251 -1.26 -8.48 9.46
C SER A 251 -0.08 -7.79 10.12
N SER A 252 1.09 -7.79 9.45
CA SER A 252 2.26 -7.08 9.97
C SER A 252 2.08 -5.55 9.92
N LEU A 253 1.32 -5.01 8.96
CA LEU A 253 0.97 -3.58 8.93
C LEU A 253 0.09 -3.21 10.13
N VAL A 254 -0.96 -3.99 10.37
CA VAL A 254 -1.86 -3.81 11.52
C VAL A 254 -1.07 -3.91 12.82
N TRP A 255 -0.16 -4.87 12.92
CA TRP A 255 0.73 -5.01 14.07
C TRP A 255 1.61 -3.77 14.25
N ILE A 256 2.27 -3.27 13.19
CA ILE A 256 3.06 -2.03 13.26
C ILE A 256 2.19 -0.89 13.76
N PHE A 257 1.04 -0.65 13.16
CA PHE A 257 0.18 0.49 13.51
C PHE A 257 -0.29 0.43 14.97
N LYS A 258 -0.56 -0.77 15.51
CA LYS A 258 -0.88 -0.96 16.93
C LYS A 258 0.33 -0.83 17.86
N ASN A 259 1.51 -1.29 17.44
CA ASN A 259 2.67 -1.41 18.33
C ASN A 259 3.67 -0.24 18.22
N GLN A 260 3.53 0.65 17.24
CA GLN A 260 4.23 1.94 17.24
C GLN A 260 3.79 2.82 18.44
N GLU A 261 2.60 2.55 19.01
CA GLU A 261 2.13 3.06 20.30
C GLU A 261 3.08 2.68 21.47
N ILE A 262 3.69 1.48 21.41
CA ILE A 262 4.59 0.97 22.46
C ILE A 262 5.98 1.63 22.34
N ARG A 263 6.51 1.82 21.12
CA ARG A 263 7.81 2.49 20.94
C ARG A 263 7.78 3.97 21.32
N ALA A 264 6.67 4.67 21.07
CA ALA A 264 6.51 6.07 21.49
C ALA A 264 6.51 6.21 23.03
N SER A 265 5.81 5.33 23.75
CA SER A 265 5.78 5.32 25.21
C SER A 265 7.14 4.97 25.84
N GLU A 266 7.89 4.01 25.28
CA GLU A 266 9.26 3.68 25.73
C GLU A 266 10.27 4.82 25.49
N ILE A 267 10.15 5.56 24.37
CA ILE A 267 11.00 6.72 24.08
C ILE A 267 10.68 7.88 25.02
N ILE A 268 9.40 8.11 25.34
CA ILE A 268 8.98 9.13 26.32
C ILE A 268 9.52 8.79 27.73
N ASP A 269 9.46 7.52 28.14
CA ASP A 269 10.00 7.08 29.43
C ASP A 269 11.53 7.16 29.50
N LYS A 270 12.23 6.81 28.40
CA LYS A 270 13.68 7.06 28.30
C LYS A 270 14.00 8.55 28.41
N ARG A 271 13.28 9.43 27.70
CA ARG A 271 13.49 10.89 27.76
C ARG A 271 13.18 11.48 29.16
N LYS A 272 12.17 10.97 29.87
CA LYS A 272 11.87 11.34 31.27
C LYS A 272 12.98 10.91 32.22
N LYS A 273 13.49 9.68 32.10
CA LYS A 273 14.62 9.18 32.90
C LYS A 273 15.90 9.99 32.66
N THR A 274 16.22 10.33 31.42
CA THR A 274 17.39 11.17 31.10
C THR A 274 17.27 12.58 31.66
N ARG A 275 16.07 13.19 31.62
CA ARG A 275 15.82 14.52 32.22
C ARG A 275 15.92 14.52 33.76
N LEU A 276 15.44 13.46 34.42
CA LEU A 276 15.57 13.28 35.86
C LEU A 276 17.03 13.12 36.30
N GLN A 277 17.82 12.32 35.57
CA GLN A 277 19.26 12.16 35.82
C GLN A 277 20.03 13.47 35.60
N HIS A 278 19.65 14.27 34.60
CA HIS A 278 20.29 15.58 34.36
C HIS A 278 19.95 16.60 35.45
N LYS A 279 18.72 16.58 36.00
CA LYS A 279 18.34 17.41 37.15
C LYS A 279 19.10 17.02 38.42
N GLN A 280 19.26 15.73 38.68
CA GLN A 280 20.06 15.24 39.83
C GLN A 280 21.55 15.59 39.71
N LYS A 281 22.15 15.49 38.52
CA LYS A 281 23.55 15.91 38.31
C LYS A 281 23.73 17.42 38.54
N LYS A 282 22.80 18.26 38.07
CA LYS A 282 22.84 19.71 38.29
C LYS A 282 22.62 20.12 39.75
N SER A 283 21.82 19.38 40.53
CA SER A 283 21.64 19.68 41.96
C SER A 283 22.87 19.30 42.80
N VAL A 284 23.53 18.18 42.47
CA VAL A 284 24.79 17.77 43.12
C VAL A 284 25.91 18.78 42.84
N GLN A 285 26.02 19.26 41.59
CA GLN A 285 27.05 20.22 41.20
C GLN A 285 26.83 21.63 41.79
N LYS A 286 25.57 22.04 42.00
CA LYS A 286 25.24 23.27 42.75
C LYS A 286 25.49 23.15 44.26
N GLY A 287 25.43 21.95 44.83
CA GLY A 287 25.76 21.70 46.24
C GLY A 287 27.27 21.80 46.49
N LEU A 288 28.10 21.28 45.58
CA LEU A 288 29.57 21.33 45.67
C LEU A 288 30.14 22.75 45.55
N ASN A 289 29.55 23.60 44.70
CA ASN A 289 29.98 25.00 44.53
C ASN A 289 29.58 25.93 45.69
N ARG A 290 28.95 25.43 46.75
CA ARG A 290 28.69 26.19 47.99
C ARG A 290 29.67 25.87 49.11
N PHE A 291 30.61 24.95 48.88
CA PHE A 291 31.62 24.51 49.85
C PHE A 291 33.05 24.91 49.44
N PHE A 292 33.20 25.71 48.39
CA PHE A 292 34.45 26.36 47.98
C PHE A 292 34.26 27.87 47.88
#